data_AF-A0A4Q6IP46-F1
#
_entry.id   AF-A0A4Q6IP46-F1
#
_cell.length_a   1.000
_cell.length_b   1.000
_cell.length_c   1.000
_cell.angle_alpha   90.00
_cell.angle_beta   90.00
_cell.angle_gamma   90.00
#
_symmetry.space_group_name_H-M   'P 1'
#
loop_
_entity.id
_entity.type
_entity.pdbx_description
1 polymer ?
#
loop_
_entity_poly.entity_id
_entity_poly.type
_entity_poly.pdbx_seq_one_letter_code
_entity_poly.pdbx_strand_id
1 'polypeptide(L)'
;MTAPIPRDIPDLPAIPGMPALPPSPVPATAVVAPAPRPLTAVFRLLTALAATTGVTIHLLLGSPPRVLSHFTIQSSILLALVFTLSTRRSWTARRPLPATLTGATLLYVTSAALVHHLLLANETSPFAMPASITGDTTPTLLQNIADHTLHTAVPIAALLDWLLLTTPGRLRLRQASGWLLYPLAYLAFSFARGEFLLPGAPGRYLYSFLDVDRHGYKGVLGNALLLGLSVYAAAVLLIALDHARPNPIRHRAKTGFRLQPPVG
;
A
#
# COMPACT_ATOMS: atom_id res chain seq x y z
N MET A 1 -0.41 -18.21 73.42
CA MET A 1 0.72 -17.31 73.75
C MET A 1 1.87 -17.67 72.82
N THR A 2 2.05 -16.91 71.74
CA THR A 2 3.13 -17.14 70.76
C THR A 2 4.38 -16.40 71.23
N ALA A 3 5.50 -17.12 71.32
CA ALA A 3 6.77 -16.58 71.80
C ALA A 3 7.26 -15.41 70.92
N PRO A 4 7.78 -14.31 71.49
CA PRO A 4 8.30 -13.20 70.72
C PRO A 4 9.58 -13.60 70.00
N ILE A 5 9.70 -13.21 68.73
CA ILE A 5 10.86 -13.47 67.89
C ILE A 5 12.08 -12.72 68.48
N PRO A 6 13.21 -13.41 68.77
CA PRO A 6 14.42 -12.76 69.29
C PRO A 6 14.97 -11.77 68.26
N ARG A 7 15.12 -10.50 68.64
CA ARG A 7 15.54 -9.42 67.71
C ARG A 7 17.04 -9.22 67.60
N ASP A 8 17.85 -9.87 68.43
CA ASP A 8 19.27 -9.53 68.51
C ASP A 8 20.13 -10.78 68.38
N ILE A 9 20.33 -11.24 67.14
CA ILE A 9 21.49 -12.09 66.81
C ILE A 9 22.60 -11.12 66.36
N PRO A 10 23.60 -10.83 67.20
CA PRO A 10 24.76 -10.07 66.75
C PRO A 10 25.50 -10.92 65.70
N ASP A 11 25.94 -10.28 64.62
CA ASP A 11 26.75 -10.85 63.53
C ASP A 11 26.04 -11.37 62.26
N LEU A 12 24.77 -11.03 62.01
CA LEU A 12 24.21 -11.20 60.66
C LEU A 12 24.76 -10.11 59.72
N PRO A 13 25.49 -10.46 58.63
CA PRO A 13 25.91 -9.48 57.64
C PRO A 13 24.67 -8.83 57.02
N ALA A 14 24.69 -7.50 56.89
CA ALA A 14 23.56 -6.76 56.32
C ALA A 14 23.25 -7.32 54.93
N ILE A 15 22.03 -7.83 54.72
CA ILE A 15 21.60 -8.29 53.40
C ILE A 15 21.74 -7.09 52.46
N PRO A 16 22.53 -7.18 51.37
CA PRO A 16 22.64 -6.10 50.41
C PRO A 16 21.24 -5.71 49.95
N GLY A 17 20.86 -4.45 50.15
CA GLY A 17 19.53 -3.97 49.78
C GLY A 17 19.23 -4.36 48.34
N MET A 18 18.06 -4.97 48.08
CA MET A 18 17.69 -5.40 46.74
C MET A 18 17.85 -4.20 45.79
N PRO A 19 18.70 -4.29 44.75
CA PRO A 19 18.84 -3.22 43.79
C PRO A 19 17.46 -2.87 43.24
N ALA A 20 17.06 -1.61 43.36
CA ALA A 20 15.81 -1.14 42.77
C ALA A 20 15.93 -1.27 41.25
N LEU A 21 15.36 -2.34 40.70
CA LEU A 21 15.33 -2.55 39.26
C LEU A 21 14.51 -1.40 38.65
N PRO A 22 15.07 -0.65 37.67
CA PRO A 22 14.31 0.40 37.00
C PRO A 22 13.07 -0.23 36.34
N PRO A 23 11.91 0.44 36.38
CA PRO A 23 10.71 -0.07 35.74
C PRO A 23 10.98 -0.24 34.24
N SER A 24 11.06 -1.50 33.79
CA SER A 24 11.16 -1.81 32.37
C SER A 24 9.81 -1.51 31.72
N PRO A 25 9.72 -0.57 30.77
CA PRO A 25 8.48 -0.29 30.08
C PRO A 25 8.17 -1.47 29.15
N VAL A 26 7.46 -2.47 29.66
CA VAL A 26 6.90 -3.56 28.86
C VAL A 26 5.84 -2.91 27.95
N PRO A 27 6.05 -2.87 26.62
CA PRO A 27 5.08 -2.26 25.74
C PRO A 27 3.75 -3.02 25.87
N ALA A 28 2.62 -2.30 25.94
CA ALA A 28 1.30 -2.91 26.12
C ALA A 28 0.97 -4.03 25.09
N THR A 29 1.65 -4.02 23.95
CA THR A 29 1.58 -5.07 22.91
C THR A 29 2.19 -6.41 23.34
N ALA A 30 3.01 -6.47 24.38
CA ALA A 30 3.56 -7.71 24.95
C ALA A 30 2.57 -8.44 25.85
N VAL A 31 1.52 -7.75 26.32
CA VAL A 31 0.49 -8.30 27.22
C VAL A 31 -0.75 -8.77 26.45
N VAL A 32 -0.95 -8.29 25.22
CA VAL A 32 -2.09 -8.67 24.37
C VAL A 32 -1.75 -9.91 23.54
N ALA A 33 -2.50 -10.99 23.73
CA ALA A 33 -2.38 -12.20 22.92
C ALA A 33 -2.61 -11.88 21.42
N PRO A 34 -1.71 -12.32 20.51
CA PRO A 34 -1.93 -12.14 19.08
C PRO A 34 -3.20 -12.86 18.63
N ALA A 35 -4.18 -12.11 18.12
CA ALA A 35 -5.43 -12.66 17.59
C ALA A 35 -5.41 -12.67 16.04
N PRO A 36 -5.72 -13.81 15.40
CA PRO A 36 -5.82 -13.89 13.95
C PRO A 36 -7.03 -13.10 13.43
N ARG A 37 -6.93 -12.60 12.20
CA ARG A 37 -7.99 -11.84 11.52
C ARG A 37 -8.39 -12.52 10.22
N PRO A 38 -9.21 -13.60 10.28
CA PRO A 38 -9.48 -14.45 9.12
C PRO A 38 -10.23 -13.69 8.02
N LEU A 39 -11.20 -12.84 8.36
CA LEU A 39 -11.95 -12.05 7.36
C LEU A 39 -11.04 -11.08 6.58
N THR A 40 -10.13 -10.38 7.27
CA THR A 40 -9.13 -9.52 6.62
C THR A 40 -8.17 -10.34 5.74
N ALA A 41 -7.79 -11.53 6.19
CA ALA A 41 -6.93 -12.41 5.41
C ALA A 41 -7.63 -12.91 4.14
N VAL A 42 -8.89 -13.32 4.23
CA VAL A 42 -9.69 -13.75 3.07
C VAL A 42 -9.88 -12.61 2.09
N PHE A 43 -10.25 -11.41 2.55
CA PHE A 43 -10.40 -10.24 1.68
C PHE A 43 -9.11 -9.95 0.90
N ARG A 44 -7.96 -9.88 1.60
CA ARG A 44 -6.65 -9.64 0.98
C ARG A 44 -6.25 -10.75 0.02
N LEU A 45 -6.56 -12.00 0.34
CA LEU A 45 -6.30 -13.13 -0.54
C LEU A 45 -7.11 -13.02 -1.84
N LEU A 46 -8.41 -12.72 -1.73
CA LEU A 46 -9.28 -12.55 -2.90
C LEU A 46 -8.80 -11.40 -3.79
N THR A 47 -8.41 -10.26 -3.22
CA THR A 47 -7.83 -9.14 -3.99
C THR A 47 -6.51 -9.53 -4.65
N ALA A 48 -5.62 -10.26 -3.95
CA ALA A 48 -4.36 -10.73 -4.51
C ALA A 48 -4.58 -11.71 -5.67
N LEU A 49 -5.55 -12.62 -5.54
CA LEU A 49 -5.93 -13.55 -6.60
C LEU A 49 -6.51 -12.80 -7.80
N ALA A 50 -7.42 -11.84 -7.59
CA ALA A 50 -7.98 -11.02 -8.67
C ALA A 50 -6.89 -10.26 -9.44
N ALA A 51 -5.95 -9.63 -8.71
CA ALA A 51 -4.81 -8.94 -9.32
C ALA A 51 -3.91 -9.91 -10.10
N THR A 52 -3.61 -11.08 -9.53
CA THR A 52 -2.78 -12.10 -10.19
C THR A 52 -3.46 -12.61 -11.46
N THR A 53 -4.75 -12.95 -11.39
CA THR A 53 -5.54 -13.41 -12.54
C THR A 53 -5.61 -12.36 -13.64
N GLY A 54 -5.84 -11.09 -13.30
CA GLY A 54 -5.84 -10.00 -14.28
C GLY A 54 -4.49 -9.87 -14.98
N VAL A 55 -3.38 -9.97 -14.23
CA VAL A 55 -2.02 -9.91 -14.79
C VAL A 55 -1.72 -11.13 -15.66
N THR A 56 -2.09 -12.35 -15.23
CA THR A 56 -1.83 -13.56 -16.01
C THR A 56 -2.62 -13.58 -17.31
N ILE A 57 -3.88 -13.13 -17.32
CA ILE A 57 -4.67 -12.99 -18.55
C ILE A 57 -3.95 -12.08 -19.55
N HIS A 58 -3.46 -10.91 -19.12
CA HIS A 58 -2.73 -10.00 -20.01
C HIS A 58 -1.42 -10.61 -20.52
N LEU A 59 -0.69 -11.35 -19.68
CA LEU A 59 0.56 -12.02 -20.08
C LEU A 59 0.33 -13.19 -21.04
N LEU A 60 -0.81 -13.89 -20.93
CA LEU A 60 -1.17 -15.00 -21.81
C LEU A 60 -1.66 -14.52 -23.18
N LEU A 61 -2.36 -13.38 -23.20
CA LEU A 61 -3.00 -12.85 -24.42
C LEU A 61 -2.16 -11.77 -25.13
N GLY A 62 -1.15 -11.22 -24.48
CA GLY A 62 -0.28 -10.18 -25.03
C GLY A 62 1.20 -10.55 -24.94
N SER A 63 2.07 -9.75 -25.59
CA SER A 63 3.51 -9.97 -25.51
C SER A 63 4.04 -9.61 -24.10
N PRO A 64 4.72 -10.54 -23.39
CA PRO A 64 5.25 -10.28 -22.04
C PRO A 64 6.08 -9.00 -21.88
N PRO A 65 7.03 -8.66 -22.79
CA PRO A 65 7.82 -7.43 -22.63
C PRO A 65 6.98 -6.15 -22.76
N ARG A 66 5.89 -6.17 -23.54
CA ARG A 66 4.95 -5.05 -23.64
C ARG A 66 4.10 -4.95 -22.37
N VAL A 67 3.50 -6.06 -21.96
CA VAL A 67 2.60 -6.12 -20.80
C VAL A 67 3.34 -5.71 -19.52
N LEU A 68 4.52 -6.28 -19.25
CA LEU A 68 5.32 -5.97 -18.06
C LEU A 68 5.86 -4.54 -18.02
N SER A 69 5.86 -3.84 -19.15
CA SER A 69 6.27 -2.44 -19.20
C SER A 69 5.18 -1.47 -18.78
N HIS A 70 3.93 -1.92 -18.61
CA HIS A 70 2.85 -1.07 -18.14
C HIS A 70 2.93 -0.86 -16.63
N PHE A 71 2.80 0.39 -16.20
CA PHE A 71 2.81 0.74 -14.77
C PHE A 71 1.70 0.04 -13.99
N THR A 72 0.50 -0.09 -14.59
CA THR A 72 -0.62 -0.82 -13.99
C THR A 72 -0.20 -2.24 -13.65
N ILE A 73 0.38 -2.98 -14.60
CA ILE A 73 0.81 -4.38 -14.40
C ILE A 73 1.86 -4.48 -13.29
N GLN A 74 2.88 -3.61 -13.31
CA GLN A 74 3.91 -3.61 -12.27
C GLN A 74 3.34 -3.32 -10.88
N SER A 75 2.46 -2.33 -10.77
CA SER A 75 1.80 -1.96 -9.51
C SER A 75 0.84 -3.06 -9.01
N SER A 76 0.12 -3.74 -9.91
CA SER A 76 -0.74 -4.88 -9.58
C SER A 76 0.05 -6.09 -9.11
N ILE A 77 1.22 -6.37 -9.71
CA ILE A 77 2.13 -7.42 -9.22
C ILE A 77 2.62 -7.09 -7.80
N LEU A 78 3.07 -5.85 -7.57
CA LEU A 78 3.47 -5.41 -6.24
C LEU A 78 2.33 -5.57 -5.22
N LEU A 79 1.12 -5.17 -5.59
CA LEU A 79 -0.08 -5.34 -4.75
C LEU A 79 -0.34 -6.82 -4.43
N ALA A 80 -0.33 -7.69 -5.44
CA ALA A 80 -0.54 -9.12 -5.25
C ALA A 80 0.47 -9.71 -4.25
N LEU A 81 1.75 -9.34 -4.36
CA LEU A 81 2.80 -9.76 -3.41
C LEU A 81 2.55 -9.24 -2.00
N VAL A 82 2.31 -7.93 -1.87
CA VAL A 82 2.06 -7.27 -0.57
C VAL A 82 0.82 -7.83 0.11
N PHE A 83 -0.25 -8.08 -0.64
CA PHE A 83 -1.50 -8.63 -0.11
C PHE A 83 -1.34 -10.11 0.25
N THR A 84 -0.63 -10.92 -0.55
CA THR A 84 -0.32 -12.31 -0.21
C THR A 84 0.47 -12.42 1.10
N LEU A 85 1.49 -11.57 1.27
CA LEU A 85 2.26 -11.49 2.52
C LEU A 85 1.39 -11.00 3.68
N SER A 86 0.50 -10.04 3.43
CA SER A 86 -0.43 -9.51 4.42
C SER A 86 -1.47 -10.54 4.86
N THR A 87 -1.96 -11.38 3.94
CA THR A 87 -2.85 -12.51 4.22
C THR A 87 -2.19 -13.47 5.20
N ARG A 88 -0.96 -13.92 4.91
CA ARG A 88 -0.21 -14.82 5.79
C ARG A 88 -0.04 -14.22 7.19
N ARG A 89 0.28 -12.92 7.28
CA ARG A 89 0.46 -12.24 8.57
C ARG A 89 -0.84 -12.08 9.34
N SER A 90 -1.95 -11.73 8.67
CA SER A 90 -3.28 -11.65 9.28
C SER A 90 -3.78 -13.01 9.77
N TRP A 91 -3.48 -14.09 9.05
CA TRP A 91 -3.86 -15.46 9.42
C TRP A 91 -3.03 -15.99 10.61
N THR A 92 -1.73 -15.70 10.64
CA THR A 92 -0.81 -16.17 11.69
C THR A 92 -0.68 -15.19 12.87
N ALA A 93 -1.55 -14.18 12.95
CA ALA A 93 -1.53 -13.12 13.97
C ALA A 93 -0.16 -12.40 14.10
N ARG A 94 0.64 -12.36 13.02
CA ARG A 94 1.94 -11.68 13.00
C ARG A 94 1.76 -10.18 12.84
N ARG A 95 2.81 -9.42 13.20
CA ARG A 95 2.85 -7.96 13.03
C ARG A 95 2.55 -7.59 11.56
N PRO A 96 1.64 -6.61 11.30
CA PRO A 96 1.35 -6.12 9.96
C PRO A 96 2.61 -5.70 9.19
N LEU A 97 2.53 -5.63 7.86
CA LEU A 97 3.59 -5.08 7.05
C LEU A 97 3.84 -3.60 7.39
N PRO A 98 5.04 -3.06 7.10
CA PRO A 98 5.34 -1.65 7.30
C PRO A 98 4.33 -0.76 6.56
N ALA A 99 3.80 0.25 7.24
CA ALA A 99 2.81 1.16 6.66
C ALA A 99 3.35 1.91 5.42
N THR A 100 4.67 2.14 5.37
CA THR A 100 5.36 2.69 4.20
C THR A 100 5.16 1.83 2.95
N LEU A 101 5.25 0.51 3.09
CA LEU A 101 5.14 -0.43 1.96
C LEU A 101 3.68 -0.52 1.49
N THR A 102 2.74 -0.69 2.42
CA THR A 102 1.32 -0.77 2.08
C THR A 102 0.79 0.56 1.53
N GLY A 103 1.27 1.69 2.06
CA GLY A 103 0.94 3.03 1.57
C GLY A 103 1.50 3.31 0.17
N ALA A 104 2.77 2.96 -0.10
CA ALA A 104 3.36 3.07 -1.44
C ALA A 104 2.58 2.24 -2.46
N THR A 105 2.28 0.99 -2.10
CA THR A 105 1.55 0.06 -2.98
C THR A 105 0.16 0.60 -3.31
N LEU A 106 -0.55 1.12 -2.30
CA LEU A 106 -1.84 1.74 -2.48
C LEU A 106 -1.76 2.96 -3.40
N LEU A 107 -0.79 3.86 -3.17
CA LEU A 107 -0.56 5.03 -4.01
C LEU A 107 -0.31 4.63 -5.47
N TYR A 108 0.49 3.60 -5.73
CA TYR A 108 0.81 3.22 -7.11
C TYR A 108 -0.41 2.66 -7.83
N VAL A 109 -1.15 1.75 -7.19
CA VAL A 109 -2.34 1.15 -7.79
C VAL A 109 -3.44 2.19 -8.00
N THR A 110 -3.66 3.10 -7.05
CA THR A 110 -4.68 4.15 -7.20
C THR A 110 -4.26 5.20 -8.22
N SER A 111 -2.98 5.57 -8.27
CA SER A 111 -2.47 6.49 -9.30
C SER A 111 -2.60 5.87 -10.70
N ALA A 112 -2.28 4.58 -10.86
CA ALA A 112 -2.47 3.87 -12.13
C ALA A 112 -3.94 3.87 -12.57
N ALA A 113 -4.86 3.59 -11.65
CA ALA A 113 -6.30 3.62 -11.90
C ALA A 113 -6.79 5.02 -12.28
N LEU A 114 -6.36 6.06 -11.55
CA LEU A 114 -6.72 7.44 -11.85
C LEU A 114 -6.20 7.87 -13.23
N VAL A 115 -4.96 7.55 -13.56
CA VAL A 115 -4.39 7.83 -14.89
C VAL A 115 -5.19 7.13 -15.98
N HIS A 116 -5.55 5.86 -15.78
CA HIS A 116 -6.39 5.12 -16.73
C HIS A 116 -7.75 5.79 -16.92
N HIS A 117 -8.52 5.98 -15.85
CA HIS A 117 -9.89 6.50 -15.94
C HIS A 117 -9.97 7.96 -16.39
N LEU A 118 -9.02 8.82 -15.96
CA LEU A 118 -9.06 10.24 -16.27
C LEU A 118 -8.41 10.59 -17.60
N LEU A 119 -7.34 9.90 -17.99
CA LEU A 119 -6.53 10.26 -19.15
C LEU A 119 -6.69 9.31 -20.33
N LEU A 120 -6.72 7.99 -20.11
CA LEU A 120 -6.71 7.00 -21.20
C LEU A 120 -8.11 6.55 -21.63
N ALA A 121 -8.99 6.22 -20.68
CA ALA A 121 -10.32 5.69 -20.94
C ALA A 121 -11.38 6.79 -21.17
N ASN A 122 -11.10 8.01 -20.71
CA ASN A 122 -11.99 9.15 -20.92
C ASN A 122 -11.85 9.67 -22.36
N GLU A 123 -12.86 9.45 -23.21
CA GLU A 123 -12.85 9.89 -24.61
C GLU A 123 -12.75 11.41 -24.79
N THR A 124 -13.13 12.19 -23.77
CA THR A 124 -12.97 13.66 -23.80
C THR A 124 -11.55 14.12 -23.51
N SER A 125 -10.69 13.22 -23.02
CA SER A 125 -9.29 13.50 -22.77
C SER A 125 -8.51 13.61 -24.09
N PRO A 126 -7.61 14.60 -24.24
CA PRO A 126 -6.72 14.67 -25.40
C PRO A 126 -5.75 13.48 -25.50
N PHE A 127 -5.66 12.69 -24.42
CA PHE A 127 -4.79 11.51 -24.28
C PHE A 127 -5.55 10.19 -24.38
N ALA A 128 -6.83 10.21 -24.76
CA ALA A 128 -7.63 8.99 -24.90
C ALA A 128 -6.95 7.98 -25.83
N MET A 129 -6.95 6.71 -25.43
CA MET A 129 -6.28 5.62 -26.15
C MET A 129 -7.23 4.43 -26.28
N PRO A 130 -7.67 4.07 -27.50
CA PRO A 130 -8.53 2.91 -27.71
C PRO A 130 -7.78 1.58 -27.63
N ALA A 131 -6.44 1.61 -27.61
CA ALA A 131 -5.61 0.42 -27.58
C ALA A 131 -5.49 -0.17 -26.17
N SER A 132 -5.64 -1.48 -26.05
CA SER A 132 -5.52 -2.22 -24.79
C SER A 132 -4.06 -2.38 -24.30
N ILE A 133 -3.88 -2.88 -23.08
CA ILE A 133 -2.56 -3.29 -22.52
C ILE A 133 -1.84 -4.33 -23.40
N THR A 134 -2.57 -5.11 -24.19
CA THR A 134 -1.98 -6.06 -25.16
C THR A 134 -1.65 -5.40 -26.50
N GLY A 135 -2.34 -4.30 -26.83
CA GLY A 135 -2.10 -3.49 -28.03
C GLY A 135 -3.11 -3.72 -29.13
N ASP A 136 -4.10 -4.54 -28.84
CA ASP A 136 -5.17 -4.88 -29.76
C ASP A 136 -6.20 -3.75 -29.79
N THR A 137 -6.70 -3.44 -31.00
CA THR A 137 -7.78 -2.47 -31.21
C THR A 137 -9.16 -3.07 -30.95
N THR A 138 -9.27 -4.40 -30.91
CA THR A 138 -10.51 -5.14 -30.63
C THR A 138 -10.25 -6.16 -29.52
N PRO A 139 -10.29 -5.72 -28.25
CA PRO A 139 -10.03 -6.61 -27.13
C PRO A 139 -11.11 -7.69 -27.00
N THR A 140 -10.68 -8.91 -26.69
CA THR A 140 -11.55 -10.03 -26.34
C THR A 140 -12.31 -9.75 -25.04
N LEU A 141 -13.42 -10.47 -24.82
CA LEU A 141 -14.18 -10.37 -23.57
C LEU A 141 -13.30 -10.59 -22.33
N LEU A 142 -12.39 -11.57 -22.40
CA LEU A 142 -11.49 -11.88 -21.28
C LEU A 142 -10.49 -10.76 -21.01
N GLN A 143 -9.97 -10.10 -22.05
CA GLN A 143 -9.12 -8.90 -21.89
C GLN A 143 -9.90 -7.75 -21.25
N ASN A 144 -11.15 -7.50 -21.66
CA ASN A 144 -11.98 -6.45 -21.07
C ASN A 144 -12.25 -6.70 -19.58
N ILE A 145 -12.56 -7.94 -19.20
CA ILE A 145 -12.75 -8.32 -17.79
C ILE A 145 -11.46 -8.11 -17.01
N ALA A 146 -10.31 -8.53 -17.56
CA ALA A 146 -9.02 -8.35 -16.90
C ALA A 146 -8.65 -6.87 -16.76
N ASP A 147 -8.89 -6.06 -17.79
CA ASP A 147 -8.61 -4.63 -17.79
C ASP A 147 -9.47 -3.91 -16.73
N HIS A 148 -10.78 -4.17 -16.71
CA HIS A 148 -11.66 -3.62 -15.68
C HIS A 148 -11.30 -4.11 -14.27
N THR A 149 -10.85 -5.36 -14.14
CA THR A 149 -10.38 -5.90 -12.86
C THR A 149 -9.16 -5.13 -12.34
N LEU A 150 -8.16 -4.89 -13.19
CA LEU A 150 -6.92 -4.24 -12.79
C LEU A 150 -7.05 -2.72 -12.63
N HIS A 151 -7.89 -2.06 -13.43
CA HIS A 151 -8.07 -0.60 -13.38
C HIS A 151 -9.18 -0.14 -12.44
N THR A 152 -10.11 -1.01 -12.04
CA THR A 152 -11.27 -0.63 -11.21
C THR A 152 -11.39 -1.48 -9.96
N ALA A 153 -11.65 -2.79 -10.12
CA ALA A 153 -12.01 -3.64 -8.98
C ALA A 153 -10.87 -3.76 -7.95
N VAL A 154 -9.65 -4.01 -8.42
CA VAL A 154 -8.45 -4.17 -7.58
C VAL A 154 -8.08 -2.87 -6.86
N PRO A 155 -7.98 -1.70 -7.53
CA PRO A 155 -7.75 -0.42 -6.86
C PRO A 155 -8.81 -0.06 -5.82
N ILE A 156 -10.09 -0.30 -6.11
CA ILE A 156 -11.18 -0.06 -5.15
C ILE A 156 -11.03 -1.00 -3.94
N ALA A 157 -10.75 -2.28 -4.16
CA ALA A 157 -10.52 -3.23 -3.07
C ALA A 157 -9.32 -2.82 -2.21
N ALA A 158 -8.24 -2.32 -2.81
CA ALA A 158 -7.08 -1.81 -2.07
C ALA A 158 -7.42 -0.58 -1.22
N LEU A 159 -8.23 0.35 -1.75
CA LEU A 159 -8.75 1.50 -0.99
C LEU A 159 -9.65 1.06 0.18
N LEU A 160 -10.50 0.05 -0.03
CA LEU A 160 -11.37 -0.50 1.01
C LEU A 160 -10.55 -1.21 2.11
N ASP A 161 -9.51 -1.98 1.77
CA ASP A 161 -8.59 -2.56 2.78
C ASP A 161 -7.98 -1.45 3.63
N TRP A 162 -7.47 -0.40 3.00
CA TRP A 162 -6.84 0.70 3.70
C TRP A 162 -7.84 1.45 4.58
N LEU A 163 -9.03 1.76 4.09
CA LEU A 163 -10.03 2.53 4.83
C LEU A 163 -10.61 1.74 6.01
N LEU A 164 -10.91 0.45 5.83
CA LEU A 164 -11.70 -0.34 6.78
C LEU A 164 -10.86 -1.32 7.61
N LEU A 165 -9.77 -1.84 7.06
CA LEU A 165 -9.03 -2.99 7.62
C LEU A 165 -7.64 -2.63 8.15
N THR A 166 -7.17 -1.39 7.93
CA THR A 166 -5.87 -0.91 8.44
C THR A 166 -6.02 0.15 9.54
N THR A 167 -5.09 0.14 10.50
CA THR A 167 -5.09 1.12 11.60
C THR A 167 -4.64 2.51 11.09
N PRO A 168 -5.41 3.58 11.34
CA PRO A 168 -5.06 4.95 10.92
C PRO A 168 -3.83 5.53 11.62
N GLY A 169 -3.33 6.64 11.08
CA GLY A 169 -2.26 7.48 11.65
C GLY A 169 -0.88 6.84 11.60
N ARG A 170 -0.62 5.96 10.65
CA ARG A 170 0.68 5.26 10.52
C ARG A 170 1.53 5.79 9.37
N LEU A 171 0.94 6.48 8.42
CA LEU A 171 1.67 7.08 7.29
C LEU A 171 2.33 8.39 7.74
N ARG A 172 3.47 8.75 7.15
CA ARG A 172 4.21 9.97 7.51
C ARG A 172 4.63 10.72 6.25
N LEU A 173 4.60 12.06 6.27
CA LEU A 173 5.01 12.89 5.13
C LEU A 173 6.42 12.60 4.62
N ARG A 174 7.36 12.25 5.51
CA ARG A 174 8.72 11.83 5.13
C ARG A 174 8.72 10.64 4.15
N GLN A 175 7.73 9.76 4.22
CA GLN A 175 7.59 8.60 3.34
C GLN A 175 7.15 8.98 1.92
N ALA A 176 6.41 10.10 1.75
CA ALA A 176 5.90 10.54 0.46
C ALA A 176 7.02 10.74 -0.57
N SER A 177 8.14 11.35 -0.14
CA SER A 177 9.32 11.55 -1.00
C SER A 177 9.92 10.24 -1.48
N GLY A 178 10.04 9.24 -0.60
CA GLY A 178 10.53 7.91 -0.95
C GLY A 178 9.58 7.15 -1.88
N TRP A 179 8.27 7.38 -1.78
CA TRP A 179 7.29 6.77 -2.68
C TRP A 179 7.37 7.32 -4.10
N LEU A 180 7.82 8.56 -4.30
CA LEU A 180 8.00 9.12 -5.64
C LEU A 180 9.18 8.50 -6.41
N LEU A 181 10.11 7.83 -5.73
CA LEU A 181 11.29 7.26 -6.38
C LEU A 181 10.89 6.25 -7.47
N TYR A 182 9.86 5.45 -7.23
CA TYR A 182 9.42 4.44 -8.19
C TYR A 182 8.68 5.04 -9.41
N PRO A 183 7.67 5.91 -9.26
CA PRO A 183 7.08 6.63 -10.39
C PRO A 183 8.10 7.43 -11.21
N LEU A 184 9.08 8.07 -10.56
CA LEU A 184 10.14 8.80 -11.27
C LEU A 184 11.08 7.85 -12.04
N ALA A 185 11.46 6.72 -11.45
CA ALA A 185 12.23 5.70 -12.15
C ALA A 185 11.45 5.12 -13.34
N TYR A 186 10.14 4.90 -13.18
CA TYR A 186 9.27 4.45 -14.26
C TYR A 186 9.16 5.47 -15.40
N LEU A 187 9.08 6.76 -15.05
CA LEU A 187 9.08 7.83 -16.03
C LEU A 187 10.40 7.87 -16.83
N ALA A 188 11.55 7.75 -16.14
CA ALA A 188 12.85 7.64 -16.80
C ALA A 188 12.94 6.40 -17.70
N PHE A 189 12.44 5.26 -17.25
CA PHE A 189 12.32 4.05 -18.07
C PHE A 189 11.45 4.25 -19.30
N SER A 190 10.32 4.95 -19.17
CA SER A 190 9.40 5.23 -20.28
C SER A 190 10.07 6.10 -21.35
N PHE A 191 10.86 7.10 -20.94
CA PHE A 191 11.64 7.92 -21.87
C PHE A 191 12.77 7.14 -22.53
N ALA A 192 13.54 6.37 -21.75
CA ALA A 192 14.59 5.52 -22.30
C ALA A 192 14.03 4.54 -23.34
N ARG A 193 12.89 3.90 -23.05
CA ARG A 193 12.20 2.99 -23.98
C ARG A 193 11.79 3.70 -25.28
N GLY A 194 11.29 4.93 -25.20
CA GLY A 194 10.93 5.73 -26.38
C GLY A 194 12.12 6.07 -27.28
N GLU A 195 13.31 6.26 -26.68
CA GLU A 195 14.56 6.54 -27.39
C GLU A 195 15.17 5.29 -28.04
N PHE A 196 15.16 4.15 -27.32
CA PHE A 196 15.75 2.89 -27.81
C PHE A 196 14.90 2.18 -28.89
N LEU A 197 13.60 2.47 -28.97
CA LEU A 197 12.72 1.94 -30.01
C LEU A 197 12.74 2.84 -31.25
N LEU A 198 12.88 2.23 -32.43
CA LEU A 198 12.90 2.93 -33.71
C LEU A 198 11.66 3.85 -33.88
N PRO A 199 11.81 5.05 -34.46
CA PRO A 199 10.68 5.90 -34.82
C PRO A 199 9.65 5.14 -35.66
N GLY A 200 8.38 5.21 -35.26
CA GLY A 200 7.28 4.49 -35.93
C GLY A 200 7.10 3.02 -35.52
N ALA A 201 7.93 2.47 -34.62
CA ALA A 201 7.72 1.12 -34.11
C ALA A 201 6.39 1.02 -33.31
N PRO A 202 5.56 -0.02 -33.55
CA PRO A 202 4.32 -0.21 -32.80
C PRO A 202 4.63 -0.39 -31.30
N GLY A 203 4.06 0.47 -30.46
CA GLY A 203 4.29 0.45 -29.00
C GLY A 203 5.60 1.11 -28.54
N ARG A 204 6.15 2.03 -29.34
CA ARG A 204 7.24 2.94 -28.97
C ARG A 204 6.91 3.73 -27.69
N TYR A 205 5.77 4.41 -27.70
CA TYR A 205 5.19 5.04 -26.52
C TYR A 205 4.01 4.22 -26.01
N LEU A 206 4.06 3.85 -24.73
CA LEU A 206 2.99 3.11 -24.05
C LEU A 206 1.80 4.01 -23.69
N TYR A 207 2.06 5.31 -23.60
CA TYR A 207 1.09 6.33 -23.20
C TYR A 207 1.14 7.49 -24.20
N SER A 208 -0.03 7.90 -24.68
CA SER A 208 -0.20 9.05 -25.58
C SER A 208 0.36 10.35 -25.00
N PHE A 209 0.23 10.57 -23.68
CA PHE A 209 0.75 11.77 -23.02
C PHE A 209 2.29 11.83 -22.97
N LEU A 210 2.99 10.73 -23.22
CA LEU A 210 4.45 10.66 -23.36
C LEU A 210 4.92 10.60 -24.81
N ASP A 211 3.99 10.70 -25.78
CA ASP A 211 4.31 10.63 -27.20
C ASP A 211 5.02 11.91 -27.66
N VAL A 212 6.33 11.79 -27.88
CA VAL A 212 7.17 12.91 -28.34
C VAL A 212 6.86 13.27 -29.78
N ASP A 213 6.46 12.31 -30.60
CA ASP A 213 6.12 12.55 -32.00
C ASP A 213 4.84 13.41 -32.09
N ARG A 214 3.93 13.27 -31.12
CA ARG A 214 2.68 14.05 -31.02
C ARG A 214 2.82 15.39 -30.27
N HIS A 215 3.57 15.43 -29.18
CA HIS A 215 3.59 16.60 -28.27
C HIS A 215 4.92 17.35 -28.26
N GLY A 216 5.96 16.82 -28.90
CA GLY A 216 7.33 17.32 -28.82
C GLY A 216 7.92 17.18 -27.41
N TYR A 217 9.25 17.34 -27.32
CA TYR A 217 9.97 17.18 -26.05
C TYR A 217 9.48 18.12 -24.94
N LYS A 218 9.18 19.39 -25.28
CA LYS A 218 8.68 20.38 -24.31
C LYS A 218 7.30 19.99 -23.76
N GLY A 219 6.38 19.54 -24.62
CA GLY A 219 5.03 19.12 -24.21
C GLY A 219 5.07 17.87 -23.34
N VAL A 220 5.86 16.87 -23.75
CA VAL A 220 6.05 15.64 -22.97
C VAL A 220 6.66 15.91 -21.59
N LEU A 221 7.65 16.80 -21.50
CA LEU A 221 8.24 17.18 -20.21
C LEU A 221 7.22 17.89 -19.31
N GLY A 222 6.38 18.76 -19.87
CA GLY A 222 5.27 19.40 -19.16
C GLY A 222 4.25 18.39 -18.62
N ASN A 223 3.82 17.45 -19.47
CA ASN A 223 2.90 16.36 -19.08
C ASN A 223 3.49 15.50 -17.96
N ALA A 224 4.76 15.13 -18.09
CA ALA A 224 5.47 14.33 -17.10
C ALA A 224 5.60 15.06 -15.74
N LEU A 225 5.88 16.35 -15.76
CA LEU A 225 5.93 17.18 -14.56
C LEU A 225 4.56 17.26 -13.89
N LEU A 226 3.50 17.51 -14.67
CA LEU A 226 2.14 17.59 -14.15
C LEU A 226 1.68 16.26 -13.55
N LEU A 227 2.01 15.14 -14.20
CA LEU A 227 1.74 13.80 -13.69
C LEU A 227 2.50 13.54 -12.39
N GLY A 228 3.79 13.86 -12.35
CA GLY A 228 4.60 13.72 -11.13
C GLY A 228 4.06 14.54 -9.96
N LEU A 229 3.65 15.79 -10.21
CA LEU A 229 3.04 16.65 -9.20
C LEU A 229 1.68 16.10 -8.73
N SER A 230 0.89 15.54 -9.65
CA SER A 230 -0.41 14.93 -9.33
C SER A 230 -0.24 13.68 -8.45
N VAL A 231 0.74 12.82 -8.74
CA VAL A 231 1.07 11.66 -7.89
C VAL A 231 1.59 12.11 -6.53
N TYR A 232 2.39 13.17 -6.46
CA TYR A 232 2.82 13.74 -5.19
C TYR A 232 1.65 14.29 -4.37
N ALA A 233 0.73 15.02 -5.01
CA ALA A 233 -0.48 15.53 -4.37
C ALA A 233 -1.35 14.37 -3.85
N ALA A 234 -1.51 13.30 -4.63
CA ALA A 234 -2.21 12.09 -4.20
C ALA A 234 -1.53 11.42 -2.99
N ALA A 235 -0.19 11.39 -2.95
CA ALA A 235 0.55 10.88 -1.79
C ALA A 235 0.29 11.70 -0.52
N VAL A 236 0.33 13.04 -0.64
CA VAL A 236 0.03 13.94 0.49
C VAL A 236 -1.42 13.79 0.94
N LEU A 237 -2.37 13.73 0.01
CA LEU A 237 -3.79 13.52 0.29
C LEU A 237 -4.02 12.20 1.03
N LEU A 238 -3.40 11.12 0.56
CA LEU A 238 -3.49 9.81 1.18
C LEU A 238 -2.96 9.82 2.61
N ILE A 239 -1.85 10.53 2.87
CA ILE A 239 -1.32 10.72 4.22
C ILE A 239 -2.26 11.57 5.08
N ALA A 240 -2.81 12.65 4.54
CA ALA A 240 -3.75 13.50 5.27
C ALA A 240 -5.01 12.73 5.68
N LEU A 241 -5.59 11.96 4.75
CA LEU A 241 -6.76 11.12 5.01
C LEU A 241 -6.45 9.98 6.01
N ASP A 242 -5.23 9.42 6.00
CA ASP A 242 -4.81 8.41 7.00
C ASP A 242 -4.83 8.97 8.43
N HIS A 243 -4.56 10.26 8.62
CA HIS A 243 -4.61 10.93 9.92
C HIS A 243 -6.01 11.42 10.29
N ALA A 244 -6.81 11.82 9.29
CA ALA A 244 -8.16 12.34 9.51
C ALA A 244 -9.20 11.24 9.77
N ARG A 245 -8.99 10.02 9.24
CA ARG A 245 -10.02 8.97 9.32
C ARG A 245 -10.21 8.44 10.75
N PRO A 246 -11.47 8.22 11.18
CA PRO A 246 -11.75 7.56 12.45
C PRO A 246 -11.25 6.10 12.43
N ASN A 247 -10.95 5.53 13.61
CA ASN A 247 -10.46 4.16 13.73
C ASN A 247 -11.63 3.18 13.97
N PRO A 248 -12.15 2.47 12.95
CA PRO A 248 -13.25 1.54 13.13
C PRO A 248 -12.88 0.30 13.95
N ILE A 249 -11.58 0.01 14.11
CA ILE A 249 -11.06 -1.18 14.80
C ILE A 249 -10.89 -0.91 16.32
N ARG A 250 -11.05 0.33 16.78
CA ARG A 250 -10.89 0.67 18.20
C ARG A 250 -12.16 0.29 18.97
N HIS A 251 -12.22 -0.94 19.47
CA HIS A 251 -13.14 -1.25 20.56
C HIS A 251 -12.83 -0.30 21.71
N ARG A 252 -13.80 0.55 22.06
CA ARG A 252 -13.80 1.34 23.29
C ARG A 252 -13.71 0.32 24.42
N ALA A 253 -12.52 0.12 24.98
CA ALA A 253 -12.41 -0.56 26.25
C ALA A 253 -13.25 0.28 27.21
N LYS A 254 -14.43 -0.22 27.58
CA LYS A 254 -15.07 0.19 28.83
C LYS A 254 -14.09 -0.25 29.90
N THR A 255 -13.11 0.59 30.22
CA THR A 255 -12.29 0.41 31.41
C THR A 255 -13.24 0.56 32.58
N GLY A 256 -13.77 -0.58 33.06
CA GLY A 256 -14.61 -0.67 34.25
C GLY A 256 -13.85 -0.41 35.54
N PHE A 257 -12.66 0.20 35.47
CA PHE A 257 -11.96 0.72 36.63
C PHE A 257 -12.49 2.13 36.94
N ARG A 258 -13.59 2.17 37.69
CA ARG A 258 -13.87 3.33 38.53
C ARG A 258 -12.85 3.27 39.66
N LEU A 259 -11.86 4.17 39.65
CA LEU A 259 -11.05 4.44 40.83
C LEU A 259 -12.02 5.01 41.88
N GLN A 260 -12.49 4.17 42.80
CA GLN A 260 -13.10 4.70 44.01
C GLN A 260 -11.98 5.40 44.81
N PRO A 261 -12.20 6.64 45.27
CA PRO A 261 -11.25 7.26 46.18
C PRO A 261 -11.11 6.38 47.43
N PRO A 262 -9.91 6.29 48.03
CA PRO A 262 -9.72 5.56 49.27
C PRO A 262 -10.68 6.15 50.30
N VAL A 263 -11.53 5.29 50.86
CA VAL A 263 -12.32 5.62 52.04
C VAL A 263 -11.32 5.72 53.18
N GLY A 264 -11.00 6.96 53.57
CA GLY A 264 -10.19 7.32 54.71
C GLY A 264 -10.91 8.41 55.48
#